data_AF-C1E4E2-F1
#
_entry.id   AF-C1E4E2-F1
#
_cell.length_a   1.000
_cell.length_b   1.000
_cell.length_c   1.000
_cell.angle_alpha   90.00
_cell.angle_beta   90.00
_cell.angle_gamma   90.00
#
_symmetry.space_group_name_H-M   'P 1'
#
loop_
_entity.id
_entity.type
_entity.pdbx_description
1 polymer ?
#
loop_
_entity_poly.entity_id
_entity_poly.type
_entity_poly.pdbx_seq_one_letter_code
_entity_poly.pdbx_strand_id
1 'polypeptide(L)'
;MSPDTWTAAFAGGLLMGVIHVVTGADHLSAVATLSCGNDRYAATVLGVRWGLGHCVGLLVVFLAVLAATEEIDRASVRGVEKHMGIVVGLLMFGLGAYGLWDARRSVGDGGGHGGDATDDGHAPSRRYGALDDPERGDGVKRALFRDPDDENEKEEAGASKGGGEGAGAARRDGAWRSAGAVAIGVVHGAAGPGAILGVLPAVALRRTELVFGYFAGFCVATVATMGAFAASYGEVTSRLGAAHGSRVRFILSNVSAGACLAVGVAWIALSASGRGAEPEAV
;
A
#
# COMPACT_ATOMS: atom_id res chain seq x y z
N MET A 1 -4.05 -36.37 -9.84
CA MET A 1 -3.90 -35.08 -10.53
C MET A 1 -2.61 -35.18 -11.32
N SER A 2 -2.61 -34.87 -12.63
CA SER A 2 -1.33 -34.81 -13.34
C SER A 2 -0.59 -33.54 -12.87
N PRO A 3 0.71 -33.63 -12.55
CA PRO A 3 1.49 -32.48 -12.07
C PRO A 3 1.36 -31.24 -12.98
N ASP A 4 1.28 -31.49 -14.27
CA ASP A 4 1.14 -30.56 -15.39
C ASP A 4 -0.13 -29.69 -15.34
N THR A 5 -1.23 -30.17 -14.74
CA THR A 5 -2.46 -29.35 -14.61
C THR A 5 -2.37 -28.34 -13.47
N TRP A 6 -1.72 -28.72 -12.36
CA TRP A 6 -1.55 -27.84 -11.21
C TRP A 6 -0.55 -26.73 -11.47
N THR A 7 0.56 -27.08 -12.13
CA THR A 7 1.56 -26.08 -12.55
C THR A 7 0.98 -25.07 -13.52
N ALA A 8 0.13 -25.50 -14.46
CA ALA A 8 -0.58 -24.60 -15.37
C ALA A 8 -1.53 -23.65 -14.62
N ALA A 9 -2.29 -24.14 -13.63
CA ALA A 9 -3.16 -23.29 -12.82
C ALA A 9 -2.37 -22.26 -12.01
N PHE A 10 -1.29 -22.68 -11.36
CA PHE A 10 -0.40 -21.79 -10.61
C PHE A 10 0.25 -20.74 -11.52
N ALA A 11 0.74 -21.14 -12.70
CA ALA A 11 1.32 -20.22 -13.68
C ALA A 11 0.30 -19.22 -14.23
N GLY A 12 -0.94 -19.66 -14.49
CA GLY A 12 -2.05 -18.77 -14.86
C GLY A 12 -2.36 -17.76 -13.76
N GLY A 13 -2.31 -18.21 -12.49
CA GLY A 13 -2.43 -17.35 -11.32
C GLY A 13 -1.32 -16.30 -11.26
N LEU A 14 -0.06 -16.70 -11.44
CA LEU A 14 1.08 -15.78 -11.47
C LEU A 14 0.89 -14.69 -12.54
N LEU A 15 0.56 -15.08 -13.78
CA LEU A 15 0.35 -14.15 -14.87
C LEU A 15 -0.77 -13.15 -14.56
N MET A 16 -1.91 -13.66 -14.08
CA MET A 16 -3.05 -12.81 -13.75
C MET A 16 -2.79 -11.91 -12.55
N GLY A 17 -1.99 -12.35 -11.57
CA GLY A 17 -1.56 -11.50 -10.45
C GLY A 17 -0.72 -10.31 -10.91
N VAL A 18 0.21 -10.52 -11.85
CA VAL A 18 0.98 -9.41 -12.46
C VAL A 18 0.05 -8.47 -13.21
N ILE A 19 -0.83 -9.00 -14.07
CA ILE A 19 -1.78 -8.20 -14.85
C ILE A 19 -2.65 -7.37 -13.92
N HIS A 20 -3.22 -7.98 -12.88
CA HIS A 20 -4.07 -7.31 -11.88
C HIS A 20 -3.39 -6.10 -11.23
N VAL A 21 -2.12 -6.23 -10.82
CA VAL A 21 -1.39 -5.11 -10.21
C VAL A 21 -1.09 -4.01 -11.24
N VAL A 22 -0.69 -4.39 -12.46
CA VAL A 22 -0.30 -3.42 -13.50
C VAL A 22 -1.51 -2.68 -14.08
N THR A 23 -2.65 -3.34 -14.21
CA THR A 23 -3.90 -2.72 -14.70
C THR A 23 -4.67 -2.00 -13.61
N GLY A 24 -4.46 -2.37 -12.34
CA GLY A 24 -5.02 -1.70 -11.16
C GLY A 24 -4.30 -0.39 -10.85
N ALA A 25 -4.76 0.71 -11.47
CA ALA A 25 -4.24 2.06 -11.22
C ALA A 25 -4.39 2.50 -9.75
N ASP A 26 -5.36 1.92 -9.02
CA ASP A 26 -5.58 2.11 -7.60
C ASP A 26 -4.44 1.56 -6.74
N HIS A 27 -3.99 0.32 -6.97
CA HIS A 27 -2.86 -0.25 -6.23
C HIS A 27 -1.57 0.52 -6.49
N LEU A 28 -1.28 0.83 -7.76
CA LEU A 28 -0.05 1.52 -8.14
C LEU A 28 -0.01 2.93 -7.58
N SER A 29 -1.12 3.68 -7.63
CA SER A 29 -1.16 5.05 -7.11
C SER A 29 -1.10 5.11 -5.58
N ALA A 30 -1.70 4.14 -4.87
CA ALA A 30 -1.53 4.00 -3.42
C ALA A 30 -0.08 3.72 -3.06
N VAL A 31 0.50 2.65 -3.63
CA VAL A 31 1.86 2.22 -3.31
C VAL A 31 2.87 3.30 -3.72
N ALA A 32 2.66 4.00 -4.83
CA ALA A 32 3.50 5.14 -5.23
C ALA A 32 3.45 6.27 -4.20
N THR A 33 2.25 6.65 -3.73
CA THR A 33 2.07 7.70 -2.72
C THR A 33 2.77 7.34 -1.41
N LEU A 34 2.71 6.06 -1.03
CA LEU A 34 3.28 5.56 0.22
C LEU A 34 4.79 5.35 0.14
N SER A 35 5.30 4.96 -1.02
CA SER A 35 6.72 4.65 -1.23
C SER A 35 7.55 5.87 -1.58
N CYS A 36 6.92 6.97 -2.01
CA CYS A 36 7.59 8.18 -2.44
C CYS A 36 8.51 8.75 -1.34
N GLY A 37 9.81 8.82 -1.62
CA GLY A 37 10.81 9.38 -0.72
C GLY A 37 11.38 8.42 0.32
N ASN A 38 10.90 7.18 0.38
CA ASN A 38 11.46 6.14 1.24
C ASN A 38 12.68 5.47 0.59
N ASP A 39 13.58 4.92 1.40
CA ASP A 39 14.63 4.04 0.89
C ASP A 39 14.05 2.73 0.34
N ARG A 40 14.82 2.05 -0.52
CA ARG A 40 14.40 0.80 -1.17
C ARG A 40 13.84 -0.24 -0.20
N TYR A 41 14.47 -0.43 0.96
CA TYR A 41 14.08 -1.50 1.88
C TYR A 41 12.75 -1.18 2.55
N ALA A 42 12.63 0.00 3.15
CA ALA A 42 11.39 0.46 3.77
C ALA A 42 10.22 0.45 2.78
N ALA A 43 10.46 0.90 1.54
CA ALA A 43 9.46 0.86 0.48
C ALA A 43 9.09 -0.59 0.09
N THR A 44 10.05 -1.51 0.03
CA THR A 44 9.77 -2.93 -0.27
C THR A 44 8.89 -3.56 0.80
N VAL A 45 9.24 -3.39 2.09
CA VAL A 45 8.48 -3.97 3.20
C VAL A 45 7.05 -3.42 3.22
N LEU A 46 6.92 -2.12 3.00
CA LEU A 46 5.64 -1.45 2.84
C LEU A 46 4.79 -2.10 1.72
N GLY A 47 5.36 -2.25 0.53
CA GLY A 47 4.66 -2.87 -0.61
C GLY A 47 4.25 -4.31 -0.35
N VAL A 48 5.11 -5.08 0.33
CA VAL A 48 4.80 -6.47 0.73
C VAL A 48 3.67 -6.52 1.76
N ARG A 49 3.70 -5.69 2.81
CA ARG A 49 2.64 -5.64 3.83
C ARG A 49 1.29 -5.23 3.24
N TRP A 50 1.30 -4.22 2.38
CA TRP A 50 0.11 -3.81 1.63
C TRP A 50 -0.41 -4.95 0.76
N GLY A 51 0.47 -5.60 -0.01
CA GLY A 51 0.12 -6.72 -0.87
C GLY A 51 -0.42 -7.93 -0.10
N LEU A 52 0.11 -8.24 1.08
CA LEU A 52 -0.39 -9.31 1.94
C LEU A 52 -1.79 -8.99 2.46
N GLY A 53 -2.02 -7.77 2.93
CA GLY A 53 -3.36 -7.30 3.32
C GLY A 53 -4.34 -7.41 2.16
N HIS A 54 -3.92 -6.95 0.98
CA HIS A 54 -4.70 -7.04 -0.26
C HIS A 54 -5.11 -8.48 -0.58
N CYS A 55 -4.17 -9.42 -0.51
CA CYS A 55 -4.45 -10.85 -0.74
C CYS A 55 -5.40 -11.44 0.30
N VAL A 56 -5.32 -11.01 1.56
CA VAL A 56 -6.27 -11.43 2.61
C VAL A 56 -7.68 -10.91 2.32
N GLY A 57 -7.81 -9.63 1.91
CA GLY A 57 -9.09 -9.06 1.49
C GLY A 57 -9.69 -9.82 0.30
N LEU A 58 -8.86 -10.14 -0.70
CA LEU A 58 -9.25 -10.96 -1.84
C LEU A 58 -9.68 -12.37 -1.44
N LEU A 59 -8.97 -13.01 -0.50
CA LEU A 59 -9.31 -14.34 -0.01
C LEU A 59 -10.70 -14.34 0.64
N VAL A 60 -11.01 -13.31 1.43
CA VAL A 60 -12.34 -13.16 2.07
C VAL A 60 -13.44 -13.06 1.02
N VAL A 61 -13.27 -12.20 0.01
CA VAL A 61 -14.25 -12.05 -1.09
C VAL A 61 -14.35 -13.34 -1.91
N PHE A 62 -13.21 -13.96 -2.23
CA PHE A 62 -13.14 -15.22 -2.96
C PHE A 62 -13.92 -16.34 -2.27
N LEU A 63 -13.72 -16.52 -0.96
CA LEU A 63 -14.46 -17.51 -0.18
C LEU A 63 -15.95 -17.16 -0.08
N ALA A 64 -16.30 -15.88 0.06
CA ALA A 64 -17.69 -15.44 0.08
C ALA A 64 -18.39 -15.73 -1.26
N VAL A 65 -17.73 -15.49 -2.39
CA VAL A 65 -18.25 -15.80 -3.73
C VAL A 65 -18.42 -17.30 -3.92
N LEU A 66 -17.44 -18.12 -3.51
CA LEU A 66 -17.56 -19.59 -3.56
C LEU A 66 -18.72 -20.13 -2.70
N ALA A 67 -18.98 -19.50 -1.55
CA ALA A 67 -20.10 -19.89 -0.69
C ALA A 67 -21.47 -19.44 -1.26
N ALA A 68 -21.51 -18.35 -2.01
CA ALA A 68 -22.74 -17.73 -2.50
C ALA A 68 -23.19 -18.21 -3.89
N THR A 69 -22.49 -19.15 -4.54
CA THR A 69 -22.73 -19.55 -5.94
C THR A 69 -24.14 -20.09 -6.26
N GLU A 70 -25.01 -20.30 -5.26
CA GLU A 70 -26.40 -20.73 -5.50
C GLU A 70 -27.42 -19.57 -5.64
N GLU A 71 -27.11 -18.31 -5.26
CA GLU A 71 -28.12 -17.23 -5.19
C GLU A 71 -27.66 -15.81 -5.58
N ILE A 72 -26.54 -15.63 -6.30
CA ILE A 72 -26.07 -14.27 -6.64
C ILE A 72 -26.90 -13.65 -7.78
N ASP A 73 -27.91 -12.85 -7.44
CA ASP A 73 -28.62 -12.00 -8.39
C ASP A 73 -27.74 -10.85 -8.91
N ARG A 74 -27.86 -10.52 -10.21
CA ARG A 74 -27.08 -9.46 -10.87
C ARG A 74 -27.32 -8.09 -10.23
N ALA A 75 -28.51 -7.85 -9.67
CA ALA A 75 -28.81 -6.61 -8.96
C ALA A 75 -27.97 -6.47 -7.68
N SER A 76 -27.73 -7.58 -6.96
CA SER A 76 -26.92 -7.61 -5.75
C SER A 76 -25.44 -7.38 -6.06
N VAL A 77 -24.90 -8.02 -7.11
CA VAL A 77 -23.52 -7.78 -7.57
C VAL A 77 -23.30 -6.31 -7.93
N ARG A 78 -24.23 -5.72 -8.69
CA ARG A 78 -24.13 -4.30 -9.08
C ARG A 78 -24.19 -3.36 -7.88
N GLY A 79 -25.00 -3.70 -6.87
CA GLY A 79 -25.08 -2.95 -5.62
C GLY A 79 -23.77 -3.02 -4.81
N VAL A 80 -23.16 -4.21 -4.74
CA VAL A 80 -21.88 -4.45 -4.07
C VAL A 80 -20.75 -3.73 -4.81
N GLU A 81 -20.64 -3.89 -6.13
CA GLU A 81 -19.63 -3.21 -6.97
C GLU A 81 -19.69 -1.68 -6.81
N LYS A 82 -20.90 -1.11 -6.78
CA LYS A 82 -21.10 0.32 -6.56
C LYS A 82 -20.57 0.78 -5.20
N HIS A 83 -20.94 0.09 -4.11
CA HIS A 83 -20.49 0.46 -2.77
C HIS A 83 -18.98 0.26 -2.62
N MET A 84 -18.46 -0.86 -3.13
CA MET A 84 -17.04 -1.20 -3.11
C MET A 84 -16.19 -0.16 -3.84
N GLY A 85 -16.58 0.24 -5.05
CA GLY A 85 -15.85 1.27 -5.79
C GLY A 85 -15.90 2.65 -5.12
N ILE A 86 -17.01 3.01 -4.45
CA ILE A 86 -17.06 4.24 -3.63
C ILE A 86 -16.11 4.14 -2.44
N VAL A 87 -16.08 3.01 -1.73
CA VAL A 87 -15.17 2.79 -0.59
C VAL A 87 -13.71 2.91 -1.03
N VAL A 88 -13.32 2.23 -2.11
CA VAL A 88 -11.96 2.34 -2.68
C VAL A 88 -11.65 3.78 -3.08
N GLY A 89 -12.57 4.45 -3.76
CA GLY A 89 -12.39 5.82 -4.18
C GLY A 89 -12.22 6.80 -3.01
N LEU A 90 -12.97 6.61 -1.92
CA LEU A 90 -12.81 7.39 -0.69
C LEU A 90 -11.49 7.11 0.02
N LEU A 91 -11.04 5.85 0.06
CA LEU A 91 -9.73 5.48 0.61
C LEU A 91 -8.60 6.14 -0.18
N MET A 92 -8.67 6.08 -1.52
CA MET A 92 -7.71 6.70 -2.43
C MET A 92 -7.70 8.23 -2.28
N PHE A 93 -8.88 8.84 -2.23
CA PHE A 93 -9.02 10.28 -2.00
C PHE A 93 -8.40 10.70 -0.67
N GLY A 94 -8.70 9.97 0.41
CA GLY A 94 -8.13 10.22 1.74
C GLY A 94 -6.62 10.09 1.75
N LEU A 95 -6.07 9.05 1.12
CA LEU A 95 -4.64 8.81 1.04
C LEU A 95 -3.91 9.88 0.24
N GLY A 96 -4.47 10.28 -0.92
CA GLY A 96 -3.94 11.37 -1.74
C GLY A 96 -4.02 12.72 -1.04
N ALA A 97 -5.16 13.06 -0.43
CA ALA A 97 -5.33 14.31 0.31
C ALA A 97 -4.37 14.40 1.51
N TYR A 98 -4.16 13.29 2.22
CA TYR A 98 -3.17 13.19 3.28
C TYR A 98 -1.74 13.41 2.75
N GLY A 99 -1.37 12.78 1.64
CA GLY A 99 -0.05 12.97 1.01
C GLY A 99 0.21 14.43 0.61
N LEU A 100 -0.80 15.11 0.06
CA LEU A 100 -0.74 16.54 -0.27
C LEU A 100 -0.60 17.43 0.97
N TRP A 101 -1.32 17.11 2.05
CA TRP A 101 -1.26 17.84 3.32
C TRP A 101 0.10 17.69 4.01
N ASP A 102 0.65 16.47 4.02
CA ASP A 102 1.97 16.17 4.56
C ASP A 102 3.07 16.96 3.83
N ALA A 103 3.06 16.94 2.49
CA ALA A 103 4.02 17.69 1.69
C ALA A 103 3.99 19.21 1.99
N ARG A 104 2.81 19.78 2.24
CA ARG A 104 2.64 21.22 2.55
C ARG A 104 3.15 21.58 3.94
N ARG A 105 3.02 20.69 4.92
CA ARG A 105 3.55 20.88 6.29
C ARG A 105 5.07 20.95 6.30
N SER A 106 5.73 20.11 5.51
CA SER A 106 7.19 20.10 5.38
C SER A 106 7.76 21.41 4.83
N VAL A 107 6.96 22.23 4.14
CA VAL A 107 7.36 23.54 3.62
C VAL A 107 7.12 24.67 4.63
N GLY A 108 6.01 24.61 5.38
CA GLY A 108 5.63 25.65 6.34
C GLY A 108 6.62 25.82 7.50
N ASP A 109 7.31 24.74 7.86
CA ASP A 109 8.23 24.71 8.99
C ASP A 109 9.70 25.04 8.63
N GLY A 110 10.03 25.08 7.33
CA GLY A 110 11.35 25.46 6.82
C GLY A 110 11.54 26.96 6.59
N GLY A 111 10.52 27.79 6.82
CA GLY A 111 10.55 29.24 6.64
C GLY A 111 11.15 30.04 7.80
N GLY A 112 11.68 29.38 8.84
CA GLY A 112 12.04 30.02 10.11
C GLY A 112 13.51 30.39 10.34
N HIS A 113 14.48 29.88 9.57
CA HIS A 113 15.90 30.16 9.82
C HIS A 113 16.65 30.54 8.53
N GLY A 114 16.45 31.80 8.11
CA GLY A 114 17.48 32.55 7.38
C GLY A 114 18.39 33.21 8.42
N GLY A 115 19.59 32.67 8.61
CA GLY A 115 20.50 33.17 9.65
C GLY A 115 21.87 32.51 9.58
N ASP A 116 22.70 33.09 8.73
CA ASP A 116 24.16 33.20 8.84
C ASP A 116 25.08 32.03 8.45
N ALA A 117 26.14 32.41 7.74
CA ALA A 117 27.21 31.58 7.23
C ALA A 117 28.51 31.93 7.96
N THR A 118 29.14 30.97 8.63
CA THR A 118 30.59 30.89 8.91
C THR A 118 30.88 29.41 9.26
N ASP A 119 31.65 28.66 8.47
CA ASP A 119 33.12 28.57 8.34
C ASP A 119 33.73 27.42 9.18
N ASP A 120 34.73 26.78 8.57
CA ASP A 120 35.75 25.87 9.12
C ASP A 120 35.44 24.41 9.54
N GLY A 121 35.86 23.49 8.67
CA GLY A 121 36.96 22.57 9.00
C GLY A 121 36.63 21.15 9.53
N HIS A 122 37.11 20.13 8.79
CA HIS A 122 37.20 18.70 9.14
C HIS A 122 35.92 17.84 9.00
N ALA A 123 35.69 17.29 7.81
CA ALA A 123 34.65 16.27 7.56
C ALA A 123 35.25 14.85 7.50
N PRO A 124 35.01 13.97 8.50
CA PRO A 124 34.96 12.55 8.25
C PRO A 124 33.62 12.22 7.57
N SER A 125 33.67 11.28 6.64
CA SER A 125 32.53 10.76 5.86
C SER A 125 31.42 10.17 6.75
N ARG A 126 30.53 11.02 7.29
CA ARG A 126 29.28 10.60 7.93
C ARG A 126 28.13 10.62 6.94
N ARG A 127 27.90 9.44 6.39
CA ARG A 127 26.69 8.99 5.70
C ARG A 127 25.49 9.13 6.64
N TYR A 128 24.59 10.06 6.31
CA TYR A 128 23.20 10.15 6.80
C TYR A 128 22.98 9.92 8.30
N GLY A 129 23.18 10.97 9.09
CA GLY A 129 22.63 11.11 10.44
C GLY A 129 22.49 12.61 10.73
N ALA A 130 21.41 13.00 11.41
CA ALA A 130 20.99 14.38 11.67
C ALA A 130 20.10 15.05 10.60
N LEU A 131 18.92 14.46 10.38
CA LEU A 131 17.66 15.22 10.37
C LEU A 131 16.64 14.44 11.22
N ASP A 132 17.02 14.19 12.47
CA ASP A 132 16.11 13.79 13.53
C ASP A 132 15.55 15.06 14.18
N ASP A 133 14.47 15.58 13.60
CA ASP A 133 13.42 16.21 14.40
C ASP A 133 12.29 15.16 14.52
N PRO A 134 12.19 14.42 15.64
CA PRO A 134 11.33 13.24 15.74
C PRO A 134 9.83 13.54 15.81
N GLU A 135 9.41 14.80 15.89
CA GLU A 135 8.01 15.16 16.20
C GLU A 135 7.19 15.75 15.04
N ARG A 136 7.75 15.88 13.82
CA ARG A 136 7.22 16.84 12.84
C ARG A 136 6.79 16.24 11.49
N GLY A 137 5.53 15.77 11.46
CA GLY A 137 4.72 15.65 10.23
C GLY A 137 4.35 14.22 9.78
N ASP A 138 5.12 13.24 10.22
CA ASP A 138 5.20 11.89 9.69
C ASP A 138 4.47 10.84 10.55
N GLY A 139 3.82 11.25 11.65
CA GLY A 139 3.26 10.36 12.67
C GLY A 139 2.31 9.27 12.16
N VAL A 140 1.47 9.54 11.14
CA VAL A 140 0.57 8.52 10.55
C VAL A 140 1.31 7.60 9.58
N LYS A 141 2.23 8.11 8.74
CA LYS A 141 3.10 7.26 7.91
C LYS A 141 3.98 6.36 8.80
N ARG A 142 4.54 6.89 9.88
CA ARG A 142 5.27 6.12 10.91
C ARG A 142 4.37 5.11 11.60
N ALA A 143 3.15 5.51 11.98
CA ALA A 143 2.19 4.66 12.69
C ALA A 143 1.52 3.62 11.79
N LEU A 144 1.51 3.77 10.46
CA LEU A 144 1.04 2.75 9.53
C LEU A 144 2.17 1.83 9.02
N PHE A 145 3.43 2.29 9.03
CA PHE A 145 4.49 1.74 8.17
C PHE A 145 5.87 1.49 8.79
N ARG A 146 6.08 1.60 10.12
CA ARG A 146 7.38 1.27 10.75
C ARG A 146 7.55 -0.25 10.97
N ASP A 147 8.76 -0.77 10.73
CA ASP A 147 9.19 -2.11 11.16
C ASP A 147 9.48 -2.13 12.67
N PRO A 148 9.28 -3.26 13.37
CA PRO A 148 9.59 -3.38 14.80
C PRO A 148 11.09 -3.33 15.14
N ASP A 149 11.99 -3.39 14.14
CA ASP A 149 13.42 -3.68 14.36
C ASP A 149 14.30 -2.44 14.54
N ASP A 150 13.72 -1.31 14.94
CA ASP A 150 14.46 -0.08 15.18
C ASP A 150 14.40 0.30 16.67
N GLU A 151 14.64 -0.71 17.51
CA GLU A 151 15.14 -0.55 18.88
C GLU A 151 16.66 -0.74 18.85
N ASN A 152 17.37 0.30 18.47
CA ASN A 152 18.72 0.51 18.96
C ASN A 152 18.90 1.96 19.35
N GLU A 153 18.43 2.30 20.55
CA GLU A 153 19.06 3.28 21.43
C GLU A 153 18.26 3.35 22.73
N LYS A 154 18.73 2.62 23.76
CA LYS A 154 18.90 3.09 25.15
C LYS A 154 19.26 1.90 26.07
N GLU A 155 20.52 1.50 26.03
CA GLU A 155 21.17 0.77 27.13
C GLU A 155 22.31 1.60 27.72
N GLU A 156 22.06 2.86 28.11
CA GLU A 156 22.90 3.53 29.12
C GLU A 156 22.04 4.51 29.93
N ALA A 157 21.28 3.98 30.89
CA ALA A 157 20.93 4.69 32.12
C ALA A 157 20.38 3.71 33.17
N GLY A 158 21.23 3.39 34.15
CA GLY A 158 20.87 3.17 35.56
C GLY A 158 19.67 2.29 35.90
N ALA A 159 19.97 1.12 36.47
CA ALA A 159 19.07 0.23 37.19
C ALA A 159 17.96 0.95 37.99
N SER A 160 16.70 0.58 37.75
CA SER A 160 15.68 0.48 38.79
C SER A 160 14.55 -0.46 38.38
N LYS A 161 14.20 -1.36 39.30
CA LYS A 161 13.14 -2.37 39.20
C LYS A 161 11.76 -1.71 39.07
N GLY A 162 10.97 -2.14 38.08
CA GLY A 162 9.51 -2.00 38.09
C GLY A 162 8.87 -2.01 36.71
N GLY A 163 7.87 -2.88 36.50
CA GLY A 163 6.88 -2.67 35.43
C GLY A 163 6.63 -3.83 34.48
N GLY A 164 6.02 -4.92 34.95
CA GLY A 164 5.47 -5.99 34.09
C GLY A 164 4.27 -5.55 33.22
N GLU A 165 3.74 -4.34 33.44
CA GLU A 165 2.59 -3.80 32.69
C GLU A 165 3.00 -2.92 31.49
N GLY A 166 4.20 -2.33 31.51
CA GLY A 166 4.71 -1.47 30.42
C GLY A 166 5.09 -2.24 29.16
N ALA A 167 5.61 -3.46 29.32
CA ALA A 167 6.01 -4.32 28.19
C ALA A 167 4.80 -4.85 27.38
N GLY A 168 3.65 -5.04 28.02
CA GLY A 168 2.42 -5.51 27.37
C GLY A 168 1.70 -4.42 26.58
N ALA A 169 1.70 -3.18 27.10
CA ALA A 169 1.20 -2.01 26.40
C ALA A 169 2.09 -1.66 25.19
N ALA A 170 3.42 -1.60 25.38
CA ALA A 170 4.38 -1.34 24.30
C ALA A 170 4.30 -2.39 23.16
N ARG A 171 4.12 -3.68 23.49
CA ARG A 171 3.92 -4.76 22.50
C ARG A 171 2.60 -4.66 21.75
N ARG A 172 1.51 -4.26 22.42
CA ARG A 172 0.22 -4.01 21.76
C ARG A 172 0.32 -2.79 20.85
N ASP A 173 0.95 -1.71 21.30
CA ASP A 173 1.13 -0.49 20.54
C ASP A 173 2.01 -0.71 19.29
N GLY A 174 3.05 -1.55 19.40
CA GLY A 174 3.87 -1.99 18.25
C GLY A 174 3.08 -2.83 17.24
N ALA A 175 2.28 -3.79 17.70
CA ALA A 175 1.48 -4.66 16.84
C ALA A 175 0.40 -3.88 16.06
N TRP A 176 -0.29 -2.94 16.72
CA TRP A 176 -1.31 -2.09 16.08
C TRP A 176 -0.71 -1.14 15.04
N ARG A 177 0.53 -0.68 15.23
CA ARG A 177 1.24 0.21 14.29
C ARG A 177 1.76 -0.51 13.05
N SER A 178 2.22 -1.75 13.19
CA SER A 178 2.57 -2.59 12.03
C SER A 178 1.36 -3.10 11.22
N ALA A 179 0.17 -3.10 11.82
CA ALA A 179 -1.04 -3.65 11.23
C ALA A 179 -1.75 -2.68 10.28
N GLY A 180 -1.46 -1.38 10.32
CA GLY A 180 -2.24 -0.40 9.58
C GLY A 180 -2.14 -0.54 8.05
N ALA A 181 -0.94 -0.79 7.50
CA ALA A 181 -0.76 -1.08 6.07
C ALA A 181 -1.50 -2.34 5.62
N VAL A 182 -1.46 -3.38 6.47
CA VAL A 182 -2.17 -4.64 6.22
C VAL A 182 -3.67 -4.42 6.30
N ALA A 183 -4.16 -3.68 7.29
CA ALA A 183 -5.59 -3.41 7.49
C ALA A 183 -6.17 -2.59 6.34
N ILE A 184 -5.50 -1.50 5.91
CA ILE A 184 -5.93 -0.75 4.73
C ILE A 184 -5.84 -1.64 3.48
N GLY A 185 -4.76 -2.44 3.35
CA GLY A 185 -4.63 -3.44 2.30
C GLY A 185 -5.79 -4.43 2.26
N VAL A 186 -6.26 -4.93 3.43
CA VAL A 186 -7.42 -5.84 3.53
C VAL A 186 -8.68 -5.15 3.05
N VAL A 187 -8.97 -3.94 3.55
CA VAL A 187 -10.16 -3.19 3.13
C VAL A 187 -10.12 -2.90 1.64
N HIS A 188 -8.95 -2.50 1.12
CA HIS A 188 -8.76 -2.21 -0.29
C HIS A 188 -8.90 -3.47 -1.16
N GLY A 189 -8.29 -4.58 -0.76
CA GLY A 189 -8.39 -5.86 -1.48
C GLY A 189 -9.78 -6.47 -1.44
N ALA A 190 -10.52 -6.27 -0.35
CA ALA A 190 -11.92 -6.66 -0.28
C ALA A 190 -12.81 -5.74 -1.13
N ALA A 191 -12.54 -4.43 -1.18
CA ALA A 191 -13.37 -3.45 -1.87
C ALA A 191 -12.99 -3.21 -3.35
N GLY A 192 -11.97 -3.86 -3.88
CA GLY A 192 -11.52 -3.65 -5.26
C GLY A 192 -12.37 -4.39 -6.28
N PRO A 193 -12.81 -3.77 -7.40
CA PRO A 193 -13.42 -4.49 -8.53
C PRO A 193 -12.43 -5.48 -9.20
N GLY A 194 -11.12 -5.28 -9.00
CA GLY A 194 -10.11 -6.28 -9.36
C GLY A 194 -10.25 -7.60 -8.60
N ALA A 195 -10.94 -7.63 -7.45
CA ALA A 195 -11.29 -8.88 -6.78
C ALA A 195 -12.13 -9.79 -7.67
N ILE A 196 -13.05 -9.20 -8.45
CA ILE A 196 -13.86 -9.95 -9.40
C ILE A 196 -12.99 -10.47 -10.55
N LEU A 197 -12.07 -9.64 -11.08
CA LEU A 197 -11.17 -10.05 -12.17
C LEU A 197 -10.18 -11.16 -11.76
N GLY A 198 -9.71 -11.16 -10.51
CA GLY A 198 -8.87 -12.23 -9.96
C GLY A 198 -9.66 -13.50 -9.65
N VAL A 199 -10.94 -13.39 -9.31
CA VAL A 199 -11.77 -14.52 -8.88
C VAL A 199 -12.52 -15.19 -10.05
N LEU A 200 -12.88 -14.46 -11.10
CA LEU A 200 -13.65 -14.98 -12.24
C LEU A 200 -12.97 -16.17 -12.95
N PRO A 201 -11.67 -16.14 -13.29
CA PRO A 201 -10.99 -17.30 -13.88
C PRO A 201 -10.93 -18.48 -12.91
N ALA A 202 -10.85 -18.20 -11.61
CA ALA A 202 -10.83 -19.20 -10.56
C ALA A 202 -12.20 -19.92 -10.43
N VAL A 203 -13.32 -19.20 -10.50
CA VAL A 203 -14.67 -19.79 -10.45
C VAL A 203 -14.97 -20.67 -11.67
N ALA A 204 -14.31 -20.42 -12.81
CA ALA A 204 -14.43 -21.28 -13.99
C ALA A 204 -13.73 -22.65 -13.82
N LEU A 205 -12.82 -22.78 -12.84
CA LEU A 205 -12.17 -24.06 -12.53
C LEU A 205 -13.09 -24.93 -11.69
N ARG A 206 -13.56 -26.05 -12.25
CA ARG A 206 -14.49 -26.97 -11.56
C ARG A 206 -13.87 -27.78 -10.40
N ARG A 207 -12.55 -27.71 -10.22
CA ARG A 207 -11.81 -28.49 -9.21
C ARG A 207 -11.20 -27.58 -8.17
N THR A 208 -11.62 -27.74 -6.91
CA THR A 208 -11.20 -26.93 -5.75
C THR A 208 -9.68 -26.78 -5.65
N GLU A 209 -8.94 -27.87 -5.84
CA GLU A 209 -7.48 -27.90 -5.85
C GLU A 209 -6.81 -27.01 -6.91
N LEU A 210 -7.42 -26.85 -8.10
CA LEU A 210 -6.91 -25.97 -9.16
C LEU A 210 -7.21 -24.51 -8.85
N VAL A 211 -8.37 -24.24 -8.24
CA VAL A 211 -8.77 -22.90 -7.84
C VAL A 211 -7.81 -22.35 -6.78
N PHE A 212 -7.50 -23.15 -5.75
CA PHE A 212 -6.53 -22.76 -4.73
C PHE A 212 -5.10 -22.64 -5.27
N GLY A 213 -4.69 -23.51 -6.21
CA GLY A 213 -3.40 -23.38 -6.89
C GLY A 213 -3.28 -22.09 -7.70
N TYR A 214 -4.32 -21.74 -8.44
CA TYR A 214 -4.42 -20.47 -9.16
C TYR A 214 -4.38 -19.27 -8.19
N PHE A 215 -5.19 -19.29 -7.12
CA PHE A 215 -5.25 -18.20 -6.15
C PHE A 215 -3.91 -18.01 -5.41
N ALA A 216 -3.22 -19.10 -5.07
CA ALA A 216 -1.90 -19.04 -4.47
C ALA A 216 -0.88 -18.38 -5.41
N GLY A 217 -0.86 -18.78 -6.69
CA GLY A 217 -0.01 -18.14 -7.70
C GLY A 217 -0.33 -16.65 -7.87
N PHE A 218 -1.62 -16.32 -7.91
CA PHE A 218 -2.10 -14.94 -7.96
C PHE A 218 -1.59 -14.10 -6.78
N CYS A 219 -1.70 -14.62 -5.55
CA CYS A 219 -1.23 -13.91 -4.35
C CYS A 219 0.29 -13.71 -4.36
N VAL A 220 1.06 -14.75 -4.72
CA VAL A 220 2.53 -14.68 -4.79
C VAL A 220 2.96 -13.60 -5.80
N ALA A 221 2.38 -13.60 -7.01
CA ALA A 221 2.69 -12.58 -8.00
C ALA A 221 2.26 -11.18 -7.54
N THR A 222 1.08 -11.04 -6.96
CA THR A 222 0.56 -9.75 -6.48
C THR A 222 1.49 -9.11 -5.44
N VAL A 223 1.85 -9.87 -4.40
CA VAL A 223 2.76 -9.40 -3.34
C VAL A 223 4.13 -9.06 -3.91
N ALA A 224 4.67 -9.92 -4.78
CA ALA A 224 5.99 -9.71 -5.40
C ALA A 224 6.00 -8.46 -6.29
N THR A 225 4.98 -8.27 -7.14
CA THR A 225 4.89 -7.11 -8.04
C THR A 225 4.69 -5.81 -7.26
N MET A 226 3.81 -5.79 -6.25
CA MET A 226 3.62 -4.60 -5.41
C MET A 226 4.90 -4.24 -4.64
N GLY A 227 5.58 -5.24 -4.05
CA GLY A 227 6.87 -5.04 -3.38
C GLY A 227 7.96 -4.52 -4.32
N ALA A 228 8.07 -5.07 -5.52
CA ALA A 228 9.04 -4.63 -6.52
C ALA A 228 8.74 -3.22 -7.06
N PHE A 229 7.47 -2.89 -7.27
CA PHE A 229 7.06 -1.54 -7.65
C PHE A 229 7.38 -0.54 -6.54
N ALA A 230 7.05 -0.85 -5.29
CA ALA A 230 7.37 -0.01 -4.15
C ALA A 230 8.88 0.24 -4.03
N ALA A 231 9.68 -0.84 -4.13
CA ALA A 231 11.14 -0.77 -4.09
C ALA A 231 11.72 0.15 -5.16
N SER A 232 11.27 0.00 -6.41
CA SER A 232 11.77 0.78 -7.54
C SER A 232 11.32 2.24 -7.46
N TYR A 233 10.06 2.49 -7.12
CA TYR A 233 9.52 3.84 -6.98
C TYR A 233 10.16 4.59 -5.82
N GLY A 234 10.30 3.96 -4.65
CA GLY A 234 10.95 4.55 -3.47
C GLY A 234 12.42 4.88 -3.73
N GLU A 235 13.19 3.95 -4.29
CA GLU A 235 14.61 4.19 -4.61
C GLU A 235 14.79 5.30 -5.65
N VAL A 236 13.98 5.33 -6.71
CA VAL A 236 14.06 6.37 -7.74
C VAL A 236 13.71 7.74 -7.17
N THR A 237 12.63 7.83 -6.40
CA THR A 237 12.16 9.11 -5.84
C THR A 237 13.08 9.63 -4.73
N SER A 238 13.62 8.75 -3.88
CA SER A 238 14.60 9.14 -2.84
C SER A 238 15.92 9.61 -3.46
N ARG A 239 16.44 8.91 -4.47
CA ARG A 239 17.65 9.34 -5.20
C ARG A 239 17.47 10.65 -5.92
N LEU A 240 16.36 10.83 -6.64
CA LEU A 240 16.06 12.09 -7.34
C LEU A 240 15.93 13.25 -6.36
N GLY A 241 15.26 13.02 -5.24
CA GLY A 241 15.13 13.97 -4.16
C GLY A 241 16.44 14.30 -3.44
N ALA A 242 17.37 13.36 -3.33
CA ALA A 242 18.71 13.61 -2.79
C ALA A 242 19.59 14.39 -3.77
N ALA A 243 19.50 14.10 -5.07
CA ALA A 243 20.32 14.74 -6.10
C ALA A 243 19.88 16.18 -6.41
N HIS A 244 18.59 16.48 -6.35
CA HIS A 244 18.03 17.78 -6.80
C HIS A 244 17.41 18.62 -5.67
N GLY A 245 17.54 18.17 -4.42
CA GLY A 245 17.14 18.92 -3.23
C GLY A 245 15.63 18.91 -2.93
N SER A 246 15.23 19.80 -2.01
CA SER A 246 13.88 19.84 -1.40
C SER A 246 12.75 20.13 -2.40
N ARG A 247 13.02 20.91 -3.46
CA ARG A 247 12.03 21.21 -4.51
C ARG A 247 11.57 19.97 -5.25
N VAL A 248 12.49 19.10 -5.64
CA VAL A 248 12.16 17.85 -6.36
C VAL A 248 11.44 16.87 -5.45
N ARG A 249 11.84 16.76 -4.18
CA ARG A 249 11.11 15.96 -3.18
C ARG A 249 9.66 16.42 -3.05
N PHE A 250 9.45 17.73 -2.96
CA PHE A 250 8.10 18.31 -2.90
C PHE A 250 7.29 18.02 -4.16
N ILE A 251 7.86 18.20 -5.35
CA ILE A 251 7.17 17.91 -6.61
C ILE A 251 6.79 16.43 -6.70
N LEU A 252 7.74 15.52 -6.43
CA LEU A 252 7.49 14.07 -6.47
C LEU A 252 6.37 13.69 -5.50
N SER A 253 6.41 14.19 -4.26
CA SER A 253 5.37 13.92 -3.27
C SER A 253 4.00 14.43 -3.71
N ASN A 254 3.91 15.66 -4.24
CA ASN A 254 2.64 16.23 -4.73
C ASN A 254 2.13 15.50 -5.98
N VAL A 255 3.01 15.04 -6.87
CA VAL A 255 2.63 14.29 -8.08
C VAL A 255 2.10 12.91 -7.70
N SER A 256 2.79 12.17 -6.83
CA SER A 256 2.32 10.85 -6.37
C SER A 256 0.96 10.97 -5.66
N ALA A 257 0.85 11.91 -4.71
CA ALA A 257 -0.37 12.17 -3.96
C ALA A 257 -1.52 12.68 -4.86
N GLY A 258 -1.21 13.54 -5.83
CA GLY A 258 -2.16 14.03 -6.81
C GLY A 258 -2.69 12.93 -7.74
N ALA A 259 -1.83 12.01 -8.18
CA ALA A 259 -2.23 10.85 -8.96
C ALA A 259 -3.19 9.94 -8.16
N CYS A 260 -2.88 9.66 -6.90
CA CYS A 260 -3.74 8.89 -6.00
C CYS A 260 -5.11 9.57 -5.76
N LEU A 261 -5.12 10.88 -5.56
CA LEU A 261 -6.36 11.65 -5.40
C LEU A 261 -7.19 11.62 -6.70
N ALA A 262 -6.56 11.78 -7.86
CA ALA A 262 -7.24 11.72 -9.16
C ALA A 262 -7.88 10.34 -9.41
N VAL A 263 -7.15 9.25 -9.12
CA VAL A 263 -7.68 7.89 -9.19
C VAL A 263 -8.86 7.72 -8.23
N GLY A 264 -8.77 8.25 -7.01
CA GLY A 264 -9.89 8.21 -6.05
C GLY A 264 -11.15 8.93 -6.53
N VAL A 265 -10.99 10.14 -7.07
CA VAL A 265 -12.11 10.90 -7.66
C VAL A 265 -12.71 10.15 -8.84
N ALA A 266 -11.87 9.57 -9.72
CA ALA A 266 -12.33 8.79 -10.85
C ALA A 266 -13.16 7.58 -10.41
N TRP A 267 -12.71 6.83 -9.39
CA TRP A 267 -13.47 5.71 -8.82
C TRP A 267 -14.82 6.15 -8.24
N ILE A 268 -14.85 7.21 -7.42
CA ILE A 268 -16.10 7.75 -6.87
C ILE A 268 -17.06 8.15 -8.00
N ALA A 269 -16.56 8.87 -9.01
CA ALA A 269 -17.37 9.36 -10.13
C ALA A 269 -17.92 8.21 -10.98
N LEU A 270 -17.10 7.21 -11.31
CA LEU A 270 -17.51 6.03 -12.09
C LEU A 270 -18.53 5.19 -11.34
N SER A 271 -18.30 4.93 -10.05
CA SER A 271 -19.21 4.17 -9.21
C SER A 271 -20.52 4.92 -8.92
N ALA A 272 -20.47 6.25 -8.76
CA ALA A 272 -21.66 7.07 -8.58
C ALA A 272 -22.52 7.19 -9.85
N SER A 273 -21.87 7.29 -11.02
CA SER A 273 -22.54 7.50 -12.31
C SER A 273 -23.13 6.22 -12.91
N GLY A 274 -22.78 5.03 -12.40
CA GLY A 274 -23.30 3.76 -12.90
C GLY A 274 -22.90 3.39 -14.34
N ARG A 275 -21.97 4.15 -14.93
CA ARG A 275 -21.55 4.06 -16.35
C ARG A 275 -20.56 2.92 -16.67
N GLY A 276 -20.41 1.94 -15.79
CA GLY A 276 -19.70 0.70 -16.10
C GLY A 276 -20.49 -0.28 -16.99
N ALA A 277 -21.73 0.05 -17.37
CA ALA A 277 -22.60 -0.82 -18.16
C ALA A 277 -23.60 -0.01 -19.00
N GLU A 278 -23.14 0.65 -20.05
CA GLU A 278 -23.94 0.70 -21.27
C GLU A 278 -23.35 -0.42 -22.14
N PRO A 279 -24.07 -1.51 -22.44
CA PRO A 279 -23.68 -2.33 -23.57
C PRO A 279 -23.77 -1.41 -24.80
N GLU A 280 -22.63 -1.09 -25.42
CA GLU A 280 -22.67 -0.60 -26.79
C GLU A 280 -23.39 -1.67 -27.60
N ALA A 281 -24.64 -1.39 -27.94
CA ALA A 281 -25.42 -2.17 -28.85
C ALA A 281 -24.73 -2.10 -30.22
N VAL A 282 -24.00 -3.16 -30.57
CA VAL A 282 -23.62 -3.52 -31.94
C VAL A 282 -23.74 -5.03 -32.10
#